data_AF-A0A7C2I4N7-F1
#
_entry.id   AF-A0A7C2I4N7-F1
#
_cell.length_a   1.000
_cell.length_b   1.000
_cell.length_c   1.000
_cell.angle_alpha   90.00
_cell.angle_beta   90.00
_cell.angle_gamma   90.00
#
_symmetry.space_group_name_H-M   'P 1'
#
loop_
_entity.id
_entity.type
_entity.pdbx_description
1 polymer ?
#
loop_
_entity_poly.entity_id
_entity_poly.type
_entity_poly.pdbx_seq_one_letter_code
_entity_poly.pdbx_strand_id
1 'polypeptide(L)'
;MALEGKRLLVVAATTGYQTRMFAEAARRLGVERVLATDRCRSLEDPWWHRVVPVHFDRSAEAARLAEEFGRGSFDGIVGLGDAQAV
;
A
#
# COMPACT_ATOMS: atom_id res chain seq x y z
N MET A 1 9.96 19.43 1.64
CA MET A 1 11.08 18.48 1.40
C MET A 1 10.97 17.95 -0.03
N ALA A 2 12.01 17.32 -0.58
CA ALA A 2 12.03 16.84 -1.98
C ALA A 2 10.92 15.83 -2.33
N LEU A 3 10.31 15.18 -1.33
CA LEU A 3 9.27 14.16 -1.50
C LEU A 3 7.87 14.61 -1.07
N GLU A 4 7.71 15.89 -0.69
CA GLU A 4 6.42 16.43 -0.28
C GLU A 4 5.39 16.31 -1.42
N GLY A 5 4.19 15.78 -1.11
CA GLY A 5 3.11 15.61 -2.07
C GLY A 5 3.31 14.48 -3.09
N LYS A 6 4.42 13.72 -3.01
CA LYS A 6 4.62 12.52 -3.82
C LYS A 6 3.69 11.40 -3.39
N ARG A 7 3.36 10.51 -4.33
CA ARG A 7 2.38 9.45 -4.14
C ARG A 7 3.05 8.08 -4.19
N LEU A 8 2.91 7.30 -3.14
CA LEU A 8 3.52 5.98 -3.00
C LEU A 8 2.45 4.88 -2.87
N LEU A 9 2.54 3.86 -3.71
CA LEU A 9 1.82 2.61 -3.51
C LEU A 9 2.67 1.66 -2.67
N VAL A 10 2.14 1.23 -1.53
CA VAL A 10 2.76 0.22 -0.66
C VAL A 10 1.99 -1.08 -0.81
N VAL A 11 2.65 -2.10 -1.35
CA VAL A 11 2.08 -3.43 -1.59
C VAL A 11 2.56 -4.37 -0.51
N ALA A 12 1.65 -4.96 0.27
CA ALA A 12 2.03 -5.83 1.39
C ALA A 12 1.04 -6.98 1.64
N ALA A 13 1.56 -8.18 1.93
CA ALA A 13 0.75 -9.34 2.34
C ALA A 13 0.22 -9.27 3.77
N THR A 14 0.77 -8.39 4.61
CA THR A 14 0.22 -8.17 5.95
C THR A 14 0.35 -6.71 6.34
N THR A 15 -0.58 -6.21 7.16
CA THR A 15 -0.45 -4.93 7.86
C THR A 15 0.41 -5.07 9.12
N GLY A 16 1.48 -5.86 9.05
CA GLY A 16 2.41 -6.13 10.15
C GLY A 16 3.32 -4.94 10.47
N TYR A 17 4.24 -5.15 11.41
CA TYR A 17 5.13 -4.07 11.90
C TYR A 17 5.97 -3.44 10.78
N GLN A 18 6.42 -4.23 9.80
CA GLN A 18 7.21 -3.73 8.67
C GLN A 18 6.38 -2.74 7.83
N THR A 19 5.17 -3.13 7.43
CA THR A 19 4.22 -2.25 6.73
C THR A 19 3.95 -0.97 7.49
N ARG A 20 3.81 -1.06 8.82
CA ARG A 20 3.63 0.11 9.69
C ARG A 20 4.85 1.05 9.69
N MET A 21 6.07 0.51 9.74
CA MET A 21 7.29 1.32 9.74
C MET A 21 7.43 2.14 8.45
N PHE A 22 7.17 1.53 7.29
CA PHE A 22 7.22 2.25 6.00
C PHE A 22 6.09 3.26 5.85
N ALA A 23 4.88 2.90 6.31
CA ALA A 23 3.74 3.81 6.31
C ALA A 23 3.99 5.08 7.16
N GLU A 24 4.68 4.94 8.28
CA GLU A 24 5.09 6.06 9.15
C GLU A 24 6.24 6.88 8.54
N ALA A 25 7.22 6.23 7.91
CA ALA A 25 8.30 6.91 7.19
C ALA A 25 7.77 7.79 6.06
N ALA A 26 6.85 7.28 5.24
CA ALA A 26 6.20 8.05 4.18
C ALA A 26 5.48 9.29 4.73
N ARG A 27 4.72 9.12 5.84
CA ARG A 27 4.03 10.23 6.51
C ARG A 27 5.00 11.32 6.98
N ARG A 28 6.14 10.94 7.57
CA ARG A 28 7.17 11.90 8.02
C ARG A 28 7.83 12.65 6.89
N LEU A 29 7.85 12.07 5.69
CA LEU A 29 8.44 12.67 4.49
C LEU A 29 7.44 13.53 3.69
N GLY A 30 6.18 13.64 4.13
CA GLY A 30 5.13 14.35 3.40
C GLY A 30 4.61 13.59 2.16
N VAL A 31 4.84 12.28 2.11
CA VAL A 31 4.42 11.42 0.99
C VAL A 31 2.99 10.92 1.24
N GLU A 32 2.10 11.14 0.28
CA GLU A 32 0.78 10.49 0.25
C GLU A 32 0.97 9.00 -0.03
N ARG A 33 0.35 8.14 0.79
CA ARG A 33 0.48 6.70 0.62
C ARG A 33 -0.86 6.00 0.45
N VAL A 34 -0.87 4.99 -0.41
CA VAL A 34 -1.98 4.05 -0.59
C VAL A 34 -1.46 2.65 -0.27
N LEU A 35 -2.23 1.88 0.50
CA LEU A 35 -1.86 0.51 0.86
C LEU A 35 -2.64 -0.46 -0.02
N ALA A 36 -1.97 -1.35 -0.74
CA ALA A 36 -2.58 -2.50 -1.41
C ALA A 36 -2.22 -3.77 -0.66
N THR A 37 -3.21 -4.47 -0.12
CA THR A 37 -2.99 -5.66 0.72
C THR A 37 -3.93 -6.81 0.38
N ASP A 38 -3.48 -8.04 0.57
CA ASP A 38 -4.25 -9.27 0.31
C ASP A 38 -5.45 -9.53 1.26
N ARG A 39 -5.64 -8.67 2.27
CA ARG A 39 -6.65 -8.83 3.31
C ARG A 39 -8.04 -8.38 2.88
N CYS A 40 -9.05 -9.16 3.27
CA CYS A 40 -10.48 -8.92 3.06
C CYS A 40 -11.15 -8.23 4.27
N ARG A 41 -11.84 -7.12 4.00
CA ARG A 41 -13.07 -6.55 4.61
C ARG A 41 -13.25 -6.28 6.13
N SER A 42 -12.39 -6.70 7.06
CA SER A 42 -12.65 -6.53 8.51
C SER A 42 -11.60 -5.74 9.30
N LEU A 43 -10.88 -4.83 8.65
CA LEU A 43 -10.25 -3.73 9.37
C LEU A 43 -11.23 -2.57 9.32
N GLU A 44 -11.94 -2.31 10.44
CA GLU A 44 -12.34 -0.93 10.76
C GLU A 44 -11.12 -0.07 10.47
N ASP A 45 -11.20 0.91 9.57
CA ASP A 45 -10.06 1.75 9.20
C ASP A 45 -9.61 2.51 10.46
N PRO A 46 -8.60 2.03 11.21
CA PRO A 46 -8.28 2.62 12.50
C PRO A 46 -7.42 3.88 12.31
N TRP A 47 -7.06 4.20 11.05
CA TRP A 47 -5.93 5.07 10.77
C TRP A 47 -6.14 6.01 9.56
N TRP A 48 -7.35 6.03 8.95
CA TRP A 48 -7.69 6.91 7.83
C TRP A 48 -6.82 6.64 6.59
N HIS A 49 -6.54 5.37 6.31
CA HIS A 49 -5.69 4.97 5.19
C HIS A 49 -6.54 4.49 4.04
N ARG A 50 -6.26 4.99 2.82
CA ARG A 50 -6.82 4.37 1.61
C ARG A 50 -6.19 2.97 1.48
N VAL A 51 -6.95 1.96 1.87
CA VAL A 51 -6.58 0.55 1.73
C VAL A 51 -7.33 -0.03 0.54
N VAL A 52 -6.58 -0.63 -0.37
CA VAL A 52 -7.07 -1.35 -1.54
C VAL A 52 -6.94 -2.84 -1.23
N PRO A 53 -8.06 -3.57 -1.09
CA PRO A 53 -7.99 -5.03 -1.01
C PRO A 53 -7.61 -5.57 -2.40
N VAL A 54 -6.54 -6.35 -2.46
CA VAL A 54 -6.05 -6.96 -3.71
C VAL A 54 -5.89 -8.47 -3.55
N HIS A 55 -5.69 -9.18 -4.65
CA HIS A 55 -5.38 -10.61 -4.66
C HIS A 55 -4.10 -10.81 -5.46
N PHE A 56 -3.01 -11.20 -4.81
CA PHE A 56 -1.68 -11.24 -5.47
C PHE A 56 -1.55 -12.37 -6.49
N ASP A 57 -2.34 -13.43 -6.35
CA ASP A 57 -2.52 -14.48 -7.36
C ASP A 57 -3.21 -13.96 -8.64
N ARG A 58 -3.83 -12.78 -8.57
CA ARG A 58 -4.52 -12.09 -9.67
C ARG A 58 -3.88 -10.73 -9.94
N SER A 59 -2.59 -10.74 -10.28
CA SER A 59 -1.74 -9.53 -10.42
C SER A 59 -2.32 -8.43 -11.33
N ALA A 60 -2.96 -8.80 -12.45
CA ALA A 60 -3.59 -7.83 -13.35
C ALA A 60 -4.80 -7.12 -12.70
N GLU A 61 -5.61 -7.86 -11.94
CA GLU A 61 -6.72 -7.32 -11.18
C GLU A 61 -6.22 -6.43 -10.04
N ALA A 62 -5.17 -6.87 -9.33
CA ALA A 62 -4.53 -6.10 -8.28
C ALA A 62 -4.01 -4.74 -8.77
N ALA A 63 -3.35 -4.72 -9.94
CA ALA A 63 -2.87 -3.48 -10.55
C ALA A 63 -4.02 -2.55 -10.91
N ARG A 64 -5.08 -3.05 -11.54
CA ARG A 64 -6.27 -2.27 -11.89
C ARG A 64 -6.94 -1.66 -10.66
N LEU A 65 -7.13 -2.45 -9.59
CA LEU A 65 -7.71 -1.97 -8.34
C LEU A 65 -6.83 -0.89 -7.70
N ALA A 66 -5.50 -1.07 -7.72
CA ALA A 66 -4.59 -0.06 -7.21
C ALA A 66 -4.68 1.27 -7.97
N GLU A 67 -4.86 1.23 -9.30
CA GLU A 67 -5.07 2.45 -10.11
C GLU A 67 -6.42 3.12 -9.80
N GLU A 68 -7.51 2.34 -9.73
CA GLU A 68 -8.87 2.83 -9.52
C GLU A 68 -9.04 3.46 -8.13
N PHE A 69 -8.68 2.74 -7.08
CA PHE A 69 -8.77 3.23 -5.70
C PHE A 69 -7.65 4.21 -5.34
N GLY A 70 -6.53 4.11 -6.06
CA GLY A 70 -5.40 5.02 -5.96
C GLY A 70 -5.66 6.40 -6.55
N ARG A 71 -6.81 6.69 -7.17
CA ARG A 71 -7.14 8.01 -7.74
C ARG A 71 -6.07 8.54 -8.72
N GLY A 72 -5.47 7.68 -9.53
CA GLY A 72 -4.47 8.05 -10.55
C GLY A 72 -3.08 7.47 -10.29
N SER A 73 -2.08 8.00 -10.98
CA SER A 73 -0.71 7.46 -11.00
C SER A 73 0.02 7.62 -9.66
N PHE A 74 0.98 6.72 -9.44
CA PHE A 74 1.92 6.77 -8.31
C PHE A 74 3.29 7.22 -8.81
N ASP A 75 4.02 7.97 -7.97
CA ASP A 75 5.42 8.33 -8.21
C ASP A 75 6.38 7.18 -7.86
N GLY A 76 5.91 6.18 -7.11
CA GLY A 76 6.70 5.02 -6.73
C GLY A 76 5.87 3.87 -6.16
N ILE A 77 6.44 2.67 -6.23
CA ILE A 77 5.86 1.44 -5.69
C ILE A 77 6.89 0.80 -4.76
N VAL A 78 6.45 0.36 -3.57
CA VAL A 78 7.26 -0.39 -2.61
C VAL A 78 6.54 -1.70 -2.28
N GLY A 79 7.19 -2.82 -2.56
CA GLY A 79 6.73 -4.15 -2.14
C GLY A 79 7.32 -4.52 -0.77
N LEU A 80 6.47 -4.93 0.16
CA LEU A 80 6.83 -5.36 1.51
C LEU A 80 6.39 -6.81 1.74
N GLY A 81 7.38 -7.65 2.05
CA GLY A 81 7.21 -9.08 2.22
C GLY A 81 8.12 -9.86 1.28
N ASP A 82 8.45 -11.07 1.69
CA ASP A 82 9.13 -12.08 0.91
C ASP A 82 8.11 -13.13 0.44
N ALA A 83 8.51 -13.95 -0.54
CA ALA A 83 7.82 -15.22 -0.75
C ALA A 83 7.98 -16.03 0.55
N GLN A 84 6.91 -16.68 1.01
CA GLN A 84 7.01 -17.61 2.13
C GLN A 84 8.17 -18.57 1.87
N ALA A 85 9.09 -18.69 2.83
CA ALA A 85 10.13 -19.70 2.78
C ALA A 85 9.45 -21.08 2.70
N VAL A 86 9.72 -21.80 1.62
CA VAL A 86 9.28 -23.19 1.40
C VAL A 86 10.16 -24.18 2.16
#